data_AF-A0A7R9FII1-F1
#
_entry.id   AF-A0A7R9FII1-F1
#
_cell.length_a   1.000
_cell.length_b   1.000
_cell.length_c   1.000
_cell.angle_alpha   90.00
_cell.angle_beta   90.00
_cell.angle_gamma   90.00
#
_symmetry.space_group_name_H-M   'P 1'
#
loop_
_entity.id
_entity.type
_entity.pdbx_description
1 polymer ?
#
loop_
_entity_poly.entity_id
_entity_poly.type
_entity_poly.pdbx_seq_one_letter_code
_entity_poly.pdbx_strand_id
1 'polypeptide(L)'
;MREGRGSPNCLRVTEVKGGNVCPDGTWHRGKELRRLNLEEVNVHLREGRVENHLGTTPPPPSSSNQDSNLDLPVLGSLAQHETSVLANYIFENNIGADIVMQLDDVVRTTITGPRVEEAMYRTTRWLDRCLKVHKNPDTQNIFPIVQGGLNIELRTQSALQLTKREVNGFAIGGLSGGESKDDFWKMVHLSTDILPEQKPRYLMGVGFAADLVVCCALGVDMFDCVFPTRTARFGCALVNTGQLNLKRKMYMQDFEPIDSDCGCSTCKRYTKAYLHSIVTAETVGCHLLTVHNVAYQASKILLRLMKSIQESIKKQEFPEFVQKFMEVLYPDKKYPQWIVDSLASVNIELNL
;
A
#
# COMPACT_ATOMS: atom_id res chain seq x y z
N MET A 1 -29.79 36.40 14.67
CA MET A 1 -28.90 35.43 15.35
C MET A 1 -28.56 34.33 14.34
N ARG A 2 -27.26 34.23 14.02
CA ARG A 2 -26.47 33.18 13.33
C ARG A 2 -27.10 32.31 12.23
N GLU A 3 -26.55 32.54 11.04
CA GLU A 3 -26.48 31.68 9.85
C GLU A 3 -25.77 30.34 10.14
N GLY A 4 -26.30 29.25 9.60
CA GLY A 4 -25.61 27.97 9.43
C GLY A 4 -25.19 27.81 7.97
N ARG A 5 -23.88 27.82 7.71
CA ARG A 5 -23.28 27.61 6.39
C ARG A 5 -23.31 26.11 6.06
N GLY A 6 -24.13 25.72 5.09
CA GLY A 6 -23.96 24.46 4.36
C GLY A 6 -22.73 24.55 3.46
N SER A 7 -21.92 23.49 3.46
CA SER A 7 -20.75 23.31 2.61
C SER A 7 -21.14 23.25 1.11
N PRO A 8 -20.45 23.96 0.21
CA PRO A 8 -20.78 23.97 -1.22
C PRO A 8 -19.87 23.05 -2.06
N ASN A 9 -20.40 22.68 -3.22
CA ASN A 9 -19.73 22.17 -4.43
C ASN A 9 -19.66 20.65 -4.66
N CYS A 10 -20.83 20.04 -4.85
CA CYS A 10 -20.99 18.96 -5.80
C CYS A 10 -21.15 19.60 -7.21
N LEU A 11 -20.13 19.50 -8.07
CA LEU A 11 -20.15 20.09 -9.41
C LEU A 11 -20.50 19.03 -10.44
N ARG A 12 -21.63 19.22 -11.14
CA ARG A 12 -22.09 18.41 -12.27
C ARG A 12 -21.33 18.80 -13.53
N VAL A 13 -20.89 17.81 -14.31
CA VAL A 13 -20.28 18.01 -15.63
C VAL A 13 -21.28 17.62 -16.70
N THR A 14 -21.59 18.58 -17.58
CA THR A 14 -22.34 18.41 -18.83
C THR A 14 -21.41 18.07 -19.99
N GLU A 15 -21.77 17.01 -20.71
CA GLU A 15 -21.46 16.63 -22.10
C GLU A 15 -20.05 16.86 -22.69
N VAL A 16 -19.33 15.76 -22.94
CA VAL A 16 -18.51 15.56 -24.15
C VAL A 16 -18.76 14.15 -24.70
N LYS A 17 -19.00 14.07 -26.01
CA LYS A 17 -19.44 12.89 -26.77
C LYS A 17 -18.40 11.76 -26.77
N GLY A 18 -18.80 10.54 -26.42
CA GLY A 18 -17.98 9.36 -26.72
C GLY A 18 -18.18 8.09 -25.86
N GLY A 19 -19.01 8.09 -24.83
CA GLY A 19 -19.28 6.88 -24.02
C GLY A 19 -20.57 7.01 -23.21
N ASN A 20 -21.32 5.90 -23.07
CA ASN A 20 -22.59 5.88 -22.35
C ASN A 20 -22.37 6.15 -20.85
N VAL A 21 -22.86 7.30 -20.37
CA VAL A 21 -22.82 7.74 -18.97
C VAL A 21 -24.08 7.25 -18.25
N CYS A 22 -23.93 6.62 -17.07
CA CYS A 22 -25.05 6.29 -16.19
C CYS A 22 -25.55 7.55 -15.44
N PRO A 23 -26.84 7.63 -15.07
CA PRO A 23 -27.50 8.87 -14.59
C PRO A 23 -26.96 9.49 -13.27
N ASP A 24 -26.00 8.85 -12.59
CA ASP A 24 -25.51 9.26 -11.28
C ASP A 24 -24.16 10.02 -11.28
N GLY A 25 -23.53 10.20 -12.45
CA GLY A 25 -22.31 11.01 -12.58
C GLY A 25 -21.03 10.32 -12.09
N THR A 26 -21.01 8.99 -12.03
CA THR A 26 -19.80 8.20 -11.77
C THR A 26 -19.07 7.82 -13.07
N TRP A 27 -17.74 7.84 -13.07
CA TRP A 27 -16.93 7.21 -14.12
C TRP A 27 -16.96 5.70 -13.88
N HIS A 28 -17.64 4.96 -14.75
CA HIS A 28 -17.62 3.51 -14.72
C HIS A 28 -16.50 2.99 -15.62
N ARG A 29 -15.62 2.15 -15.04
CA ARG A 29 -14.75 1.26 -15.80
C ARG A 29 -15.58 0.57 -16.88
N GLY A 30 -15.14 0.62 -18.14
CA GLY A 30 -15.76 -0.11 -19.25
C GLY A 30 -15.79 -1.61 -18.92
N LYS A 31 -16.91 -2.08 -18.39
CA LYS A 31 -17.15 -3.50 -18.09
C LYS A 31 -17.58 -4.21 -19.36
N GLU A 32 -16.66 -4.86 -20.05
CA GLU A 32 -17.00 -6.17 -20.62
C GLU A 32 -16.86 -7.20 -19.49
N LEU A 33 -17.99 -7.50 -18.85
CA LEU A 33 -18.12 -8.59 -17.90
C LEU A 33 -17.86 -9.92 -18.61
N ARG A 34 -16.61 -10.42 -18.59
CA ARG A 34 -16.42 -11.88 -18.58
C ARG A 34 -16.80 -12.37 -17.20
N ARG A 35 -18.06 -12.78 -17.07
CA ARG A 35 -18.57 -13.59 -15.96
C ARG A 35 -17.64 -14.82 -15.87
N LEU A 36 -16.76 -14.87 -14.86
CA LEU A 36 -16.26 -16.15 -14.38
C LEU A 36 -17.49 -16.92 -13.92
N ASN A 37 -17.78 -18.05 -14.56
CA ASN A 37 -18.92 -18.91 -14.24
C ASN A 37 -18.81 -19.36 -12.78
N LEU A 38 -19.63 -18.77 -11.91
CA LEU A 38 -19.75 -19.10 -10.49
C LEU A 38 -20.48 -20.43 -10.24
N GLU A 39 -20.76 -21.22 -11.28
CA GLU A 39 -21.49 -22.50 -11.17
C GLU A 39 -20.59 -23.75 -10.97
N GLU A 40 -19.25 -23.62 -11.06
CA GLU A 40 -18.34 -24.77 -10.86
C GLU A 40 -17.76 -24.89 -9.43
N VAL A 41 -18.03 -23.95 -8.52
CA VAL A 41 -17.66 -24.10 -7.10
C VAL A 41 -18.78 -24.80 -6.34
N ASN A 42 -19.08 -26.04 -6.72
CA ASN A 42 -20.04 -26.91 -6.05
C ASN A 42 -19.28 -27.82 -5.06
N VAL A 43 -18.91 -27.28 -3.90
CA VAL A 43 -18.38 -28.10 -2.79
C VAL A 43 -19.57 -28.75 -2.08
N HIS A 44 -19.66 -30.07 -2.20
CA HIS A 44 -20.63 -30.92 -1.51
C HIS A 44 -20.63 -30.67 0.01
N LEU A 45 -21.64 -29.94 0.50
CA LEU A 45 -22.02 -29.98 1.91
C LEU A 45 -22.88 -31.25 2.12
N ARG A 46 -22.28 -32.32 2.64
CA ARG A 46 -23.05 -33.45 3.16
C ARG A 46 -23.57 -33.08 4.55
N GLU A 47 -24.89 -33.03 4.68
CA GLU A 47 -25.60 -32.92 5.95
C GLU A 47 -25.32 -34.14 6.83
N GLY A 48 -24.58 -33.94 7.93
CA GLY A 48 -24.45 -34.90 9.01
C GLY A 48 -25.09 -34.33 10.27
N ARG A 49 -26.20 -34.91 10.71
CA ARG A 49 -26.79 -34.69 12.04
C ARG A 49 -25.73 -34.95 13.11
N VAL A 50 -25.50 -33.98 13.99
CA VAL A 50 -24.77 -34.20 15.24
C VAL A 50 -25.78 -34.21 16.37
N GLU A 51 -26.02 -35.41 16.91
CA GLU A 51 -26.76 -35.62 18.15
C GLU A 51 -25.96 -35.11 19.35
N ASN A 52 -26.67 -34.53 20.31
CA ASN A 52 -26.12 -34.06 21.58
C ASN A 52 -25.70 -35.25 22.46
N HIS A 53 -24.39 -35.40 22.70
CA HIS A 53 -23.90 -36.17 23.85
C HIS A 53 -22.91 -35.35 24.68
N LEU A 54 -23.36 -35.03 25.90
CA LEU A 54 -22.55 -34.58 27.02
C LEU A 54 -21.51 -35.67 27.38
N GLY A 55 -20.22 -35.34 27.33
CA GLY A 55 -19.15 -36.23 27.78
C GLY A 55 -17.77 -35.59 27.70
N THR A 56 -17.22 -35.25 28.86
CA THR A 56 -15.80 -35.08 29.25
C THR A 56 -14.75 -34.79 28.17
N THR A 57 -14.12 -33.60 28.27
CA THR A 57 -12.94 -33.14 27.51
C THR A 57 -11.73 -34.08 27.64
N PRO A 58 -11.06 -34.48 26.52
CA PRO A 58 -9.74 -35.10 26.59
C PRO A 58 -8.62 -34.02 26.67
N PRO A 59 -7.45 -34.34 27.25
CA PRO A 59 -6.34 -33.40 27.38
C PRO A 59 -5.64 -33.17 26.02
N PRO A 60 -4.94 -32.04 25.83
CA PRO A 60 -4.29 -31.73 24.56
C PRO A 60 -3.07 -32.64 24.31
N PRO A 61 -2.79 -33.00 23.04
CA PRO A 61 -1.60 -33.78 22.69
C PRO A 61 -0.35 -32.90 22.77
N SER A 62 0.70 -33.45 23.39
CA SER A 62 2.06 -32.91 23.37
C SER A 62 2.76 -33.30 22.07
N SER A 63 3.07 -32.34 21.20
CA SER A 63 4.12 -32.51 20.20
C SER A 63 4.77 -31.17 19.86
N SER A 64 6.09 -31.17 19.96
CA SER A 64 7.05 -30.12 19.68
C SER A 64 6.89 -29.50 18.29
N ASN A 65 6.40 -28.25 18.22
CA ASN A 65 6.60 -27.38 17.07
C ASN A 65 7.82 -26.50 17.34
N GLN A 66 8.89 -26.71 16.57
CA GLN A 66 9.98 -25.75 16.46
C GLN A 66 9.52 -24.62 15.54
N ASP A 67 8.82 -23.65 16.12
CA ASP A 67 8.48 -22.39 15.47
C ASP A 67 9.69 -21.44 15.51
N SER A 68 9.84 -20.64 14.46
CA SER A 68 10.92 -19.67 14.30
C SER A 68 10.95 -18.66 15.46
N ASN A 69 11.89 -18.86 16.39
CA ASN A 69 12.23 -17.88 17.43
C ASN A 69 12.73 -16.59 16.77
N LEU A 70 11.92 -15.54 16.85
CA LEU A 70 12.37 -14.16 16.70
C LEU A 70 12.84 -13.68 18.08
N ASP A 71 14.14 -13.82 18.35
CA ASP A 71 14.79 -13.21 19.51
C ASP A 71 14.83 -11.68 19.33
N LEU A 72 13.78 -11.00 19.79
CA LEU A 72 13.72 -9.54 19.92
C LEU A 72 14.07 -9.16 21.37
N PRO A 73 15.15 -8.39 21.64
CA PRO A 73 15.65 -8.19 23.00
C PRO A 73 14.76 -7.44 24.01
N VAL A 74 13.53 -7.03 23.69
CA VAL A 74 12.66 -6.26 24.61
C VAL A 74 11.16 -6.64 24.57
N LEU A 75 10.71 -7.51 23.66
CA LEU A 75 9.29 -7.89 23.54
C LEU A 75 9.07 -9.40 23.30
N GLY A 76 10.04 -10.22 23.72
CA GLY A 76 10.15 -11.66 23.38
C GLY A 76 9.09 -12.61 23.95
N SER A 77 7.97 -12.13 24.50
CA SER A 77 6.87 -13.02 24.93
C SER A 77 5.48 -12.61 24.46
N LEU A 78 5.34 -11.45 23.81
CA LEU A 78 4.01 -10.95 23.46
C LEU A 78 3.53 -11.47 22.11
N ALA A 79 4.37 -11.85 21.15
CA ALA A 79 3.87 -12.23 19.81
C ALA A 79 3.21 -13.63 19.74
N GLN A 80 3.21 -14.42 20.82
CA GLN A 80 2.86 -15.86 20.76
C GLN A 80 1.49 -16.24 21.33
N HIS A 81 0.72 -15.32 21.93
CA HIS A 81 -0.54 -15.67 22.58
C HIS A 81 -1.69 -14.75 22.22
N GLU A 82 -2.92 -15.24 22.34
CA GLU A 82 -4.15 -14.50 22.06
C GLU A 82 -4.20 -13.11 22.72
N THR A 83 -3.52 -12.90 23.84
CA THR A 83 -3.38 -11.60 24.51
C THR A 83 -2.64 -10.55 23.68
N SER A 84 -1.86 -10.95 22.67
CA SER A 84 -1.00 -10.09 21.84
C SER A 84 -1.76 -9.13 20.94
N VAL A 85 -2.77 -9.64 20.23
CA VAL A 85 -3.56 -8.89 19.25
C VAL A 85 -4.34 -7.79 19.97
N LEU A 86 -4.97 -8.16 21.09
CA LEU A 86 -5.73 -7.21 21.91
C LEU A 86 -4.79 -6.20 22.58
N ALA A 87 -3.63 -6.64 23.09
CA ALA A 87 -2.66 -5.73 23.67
C ALA A 87 -2.10 -4.73 22.65
N ASN A 88 -1.76 -5.18 21.44
CA ASN A 88 -1.33 -4.32 20.34
C ASN A 88 -2.42 -3.31 19.97
N TYR A 89 -3.66 -3.78 19.82
CA TYR A 89 -4.76 -2.91 19.45
C TYR A 89 -5.10 -1.87 20.54
N ILE A 90 -5.09 -2.27 21.82
CA ILE A 90 -5.26 -1.35 22.95
C ILE A 90 -4.12 -0.32 22.98
N PHE A 91 -2.91 -0.72 22.64
CA PHE A 91 -1.78 0.19 22.53
C PHE A 91 -1.98 1.23 21.42
N GLU A 92 -2.46 0.84 20.23
CA GLU A 92 -2.78 1.81 19.17
C GLU A 92 -3.94 2.76 19.55
N ASN A 93 -4.94 2.28 20.30
CA ASN A 93 -5.97 3.14 20.88
C ASN A 93 -5.38 4.19 21.83
N ASN A 94 -4.43 3.78 22.68
CA ASN A 94 -3.80 4.67 23.67
C ASN A 94 -2.80 5.66 23.04
N ILE A 95 -2.16 5.30 21.92
CA ILE A 95 -1.38 6.26 21.12
C ILE A 95 -2.30 7.35 20.57
N GLY A 96 -3.56 7.03 20.30
CA GLY A 96 -4.51 7.96 19.69
C GLY A 96 -4.25 8.15 18.20
N ALA A 97 -3.82 7.09 17.50
CA ALA A 97 -3.60 7.15 16.04
C ALA A 97 -4.92 7.38 15.28
N ASP A 98 -4.92 8.28 14.29
CA ASP A 98 -6.11 8.57 13.47
C ASP A 98 -6.53 7.38 12.57
N ILE A 99 -5.55 6.59 12.14
CA ILE A 99 -5.73 5.34 11.40
C ILE A 99 -4.96 4.25 12.13
N VAL A 100 -5.71 3.24 12.57
CA VAL A 100 -5.27 2.07 13.34
C VAL A 100 -5.24 0.88 12.38
N MET A 101 -4.09 0.22 12.32
CA MET A 101 -3.91 -0.94 11.45
C MET A 101 -4.26 -2.18 12.26
N GLN A 102 -4.99 -3.14 11.68
CA GLN A 102 -5.13 -4.41 12.38
C GLN A 102 -3.77 -5.11 12.45
N LEU A 103 -3.53 -5.87 13.53
CA LEU A 103 -2.43 -6.83 13.53
C LEU A 103 -2.74 -7.96 12.53
N ASP A 104 -1.73 -8.37 11.77
CA ASP A 104 -1.83 -9.44 10.79
C ASP A 104 -0.72 -10.49 10.94
N ASP A 105 -0.97 -11.67 10.39
CA ASP A 105 0.00 -12.76 10.36
C ASP A 105 0.72 -12.78 9.02
N VAL A 106 1.87 -12.11 8.97
CA VAL A 106 2.62 -11.89 7.73
C VAL A 106 3.44 -13.11 7.36
N VAL A 107 3.21 -13.61 6.15
CA VAL A 107 3.98 -14.69 5.54
C VAL A 107 4.77 -14.13 4.36
N ARG A 108 6.03 -14.55 4.21
CA ARG A 108 6.85 -14.15 3.05
C ARG A 108 6.17 -14.61 1.75
N THR A 109 6.19 -13.76 0.73
CA THR A 109 5.54 -14.02 -0.57
C THR A 109 6.05 -15.28 -1.29
N THR A 110 7.27 -15.70 -0.98
CA THR A 110 7.90 -16.90 -1.55
C THR A 110 7.45 -18.21 -0.87
N ILE A 111 6.74 -18.15 0.26
CA ILE A 111 6.26 -19.35 0.95
C ILE A 111 4.96 -19.81 0.29
N THR A 112 4.89 -21.09 -0.06
CA THR A 112 3.72 -21.75 -0.63
C THR A 112 3.15 -22.79 0.34
N GLY A 113 1.86 -23.10 0.22
CA GLY A 113 1.21 -24.17 0.98
C GLY A 113 0.34 -23.68 2.15
N PRO A 114 -0.02 -24.58 3.09
CA PRO A 114 -1.10 -24.36 4.07
C PRO A 114 -0.81 -23.20 5.05
N ARG A 115 0.46 -22.83 5.22
CA ARG A 115 0.86 -21.71 6.09
C ARG A 115 0.26 -20.37 5.64
N VAL A 116 0.12 -20.16 4.33
CA VAL A 116 -0.44 -18.91 3.75
C VAL A 116 -1.94 -18.84 4.03
N GLU A 117 -2.64 -19.96 3.84
CA GLU A 117 -4.06 -20.08 4.13
C GLU A 117 -4.34 -19.87 5.63
N GLU A 118 -3.55 -20.52 6.50
CA GLU A 118 -3.65 -20.33 7.94
C GLU A 118 -3.44 -18.87 8.35
N ALA A 119 -2.42 -18.20 7.82
CA ALA A 119 -2.16 -16.78 8.06
C ALA A 119 -3.34 -15.91 7.64
N MET A 120 -3.90 -16.16 6.47
CA MET A 120 -5.03 -15.40 5.94
C MET A 120 -6.26 -15.53 6.85
N TYR A 121 -6.62 -16.74 7.26
CA TYR A 121 -7.74 -16.96 8.17
C TYR A 121 -7.46 -16.42 9.57
N ARG A 122 -6.23 -16.55 10.07
CA ARG A 122 -5.83 -16.02 11.38
C ARG A 122 -5.93 -14.50 11.40
N THR A 123 -5.44 -13.83 10.37
CA THR A 123 -5.54 -12.38 10.16
C THR A 123 -7.01 -11.93 10.15
N THR A 124 -7.88 -12.66 9.47
CA THR A 124 -9.33 -12.37 9.46
C THR A 124 -9.96 -12.52 10.84
N ARG A 125 -9.63 -13.58 11.59
CA ARG A 125 -10.11 -13.75 12.97
C ARG A 125 -9.59 -12.66 13.90
N TRP A 126 -8.39 -12.14 13.67
CA TRP A 126 -7.82 -11.05 14.46
C TRP A 126 -8.55 -9.73 14.23
N LEU A 127 -9.00 -9.44 13.01
CA LEU A 127 -9.88 -8.29 12.74
C LEU A 127 -11.11 -8.31 13.64
N ASP A 128 -11.84 -9.42 13.67
CA ASP A 128 -13.08 -9.55 14.44
C ASP A 128 -12.84 -9.31 15.93
N ARG A 129 -11.63 -9.58 16.42
CA ARG A 129 -11.24 -9.33 17.80
C ARG A 129 -10.90 -7.86 18.04
N CYS A 130 -10.18 -7.23 17.12
CA CYS A 130 -9.90 -5.79 17.15
C CYS A 130 -11.19 -4.98 17.15
N LEU A 131 -12.15 -5.32 16.27
CA LEU A 131 -13.45 -4.65 16.18
C LEU A 131 -14.25 -4.75 17.48
N LYS A 132 -14.19 -5.88 18.20
CA LYS A 132 -14.88 -6.05 19.49
C LYS A 132 -14.35 -5.15 20.60
N VAL A 133 -13.08 -4.78 20.55
CA VAL A 133 -12.44 -3.97 21.59
C VAL A 133 -12.22 -2.52 21.15
N HIS A 134 -12.64 -2.15 19.94
CA HIS A 134 -12.55 -0.78 19.46
C HIS A 134 -13.48 0.13 20.27
N LYS A 135 -12.89 1.14 20.91
CA LYS A 135 -13.62 2.06 21.80
C LYS A 135 -13.85 3.43 21.18
N ASN A 136 -13.13 3.76 20.10
CA ASN A 136 -13.05 5.13 19.58
C ASN A 136 -13.42 5.22 18.09
N PRO A 137 -14.60 4.71 17.65
CA PRO A 137 -14.97 4.69 16.23
C PRO A 137 -15.10 6.10 15.60
N ASP A 138 -15.39 7.12 16.41
CA ASP A 138 -15.57 8.50 15.93
C ASP A 138 -14.25 9.24 15.69
N THR A 139 -13.15 8.79 16.30
CA THR A 139 -11.84 9.47 16.24
C THR A 139 -10.74 8.62 15.62
N GLN A 140 -10.93 7.30 15.54
CA GLN A 140 -9.92 6.37 15.04
C GLN A 140 -10.53 5.42 13.99
N ASN A 141 -9.92 5.41 12.81
CA ASN A 141 -10.33 4.62 11.67
C ASN A 141 -9.60 3.27 11.65
N ILE A 142 -10.28 2.16 11.35
CA ILE A 142 -9.63 0.83 11.27
C ILE A 142 -9.44 0.43 9.82
N PHE A 143 -8.22 0.01 9.47
CA PHE A 143 -7.87 -0.53 8.17
C PHE A 143 -7.47 -2.00 8.30
N PRO A 144 -8.36 -2.95 7.94
CA PRO A 144 -7.97 -4.34 7.77
C PRO A 144 -7.02 -4.56 6.60
N ILE A 145 -6.18 -5.59 6.71
CA ILE A 145 -5.13 -5.89 5.74
C ILE A 145 -5.51 -7.14 4.94
N VAL A 146 -5.67 -6.98 3.63
CA VAL A 146 -5.85 -8.07 2.67
C VAL A 146 -4.56 -8.87 2.60
N GLN A 147 -4.66 -10.16 2.93
CA GLN A 147 -3.58 -11.14 2.90
C GLN A 147 -3.87 -12.24 1.86
N GLY A 148 -2.98 -13.24 1.75
CA GLY A 148 -3.11 -14.35 0.79
C GLY A 148 -1.91 -14.54 -0.13
N GLY A 149 -0.83 -13.75 0.08
CA GLY A 149 0.39 -13.85 -0.73
C GLY A 149 0.11 -13.62 -2.21
N LEU A 150 0.66 -14.49 -3.06
CA LEU A 150 0.46 -14.50 -4.51
C LEU A 150 -0.63 -15.49 -4.97
N ASN A 151 -1.39 -16.09 -4.05
CA ASN A 151 -2.49 -16.99 -4.40
C ASN A 151 -3.79 -16.20 -4.65
N ILE A 152 -4.32 -16.31 -5.87
CA ILE A 152 -5.52 -15.61 -6.33
C ILE A 152 -6.75 -15.96 -5.48
N GLU A 153 -6.95 -17.24 -5.17
CA GLU A 153 -8.12 -17.72 -4.43
C GLU A 153 -8.10 -17.20 -2.98
N LEU A 154 -6.97 -17.34 -2.29
CA LEU A 154 -6.80 -16.90 -0.91
C LEU A 154 -6.92 -15.38 -0.79
N ARG A 155 -6.35 -14.63 -1.73
CA ARG A 155 -6.46 -13.16 -1.75
C ARG A 155 -7.89 -12.70 -2.03
N THR A 156 -8.58 -13.38 -2.95
CA THR A 156 -10.01 -13.14 -3.24
C THR A 156 -10.86 -13.40 -2.00
N GLN A 157 -10.65 -14.55 -1.35
CA GLN A 157 -11.35 -14.89 -0.11
C GLN A 157 -11.06 -13.90 1.01
N SER A 158 -9.80 -13.50 1.18
CA SER A 158 -9.41 -12.49 2.18
C SER A 158 -10.16 -11.19 1.94
N ALA A 159 -10.08 -10.63 0.73
CA ALA A 159 -10.78 -9.39 0.39
C ALA A 159 -12.30 -9.51 0.64
N LEU A 160 -12.95 -10.56 0.12
CA LEU A 160 -14.40 -10.80 0.31
C LEU A 160 -14.81 -11.01 1.78
N GLN A 161 -13.93 -11.56 2.63
CA GLN A 161 -14.22 -11.69 4.05
C GLN A 161 -14.12 -10.34 4.75
N LEU A 162 -13.09 -9.55 4.46
CA LEU A 162 -12.88 -8.25 5.09
C LEU A 162 -13.97 -7.24 4.71
N THR A 163 -14.47 -7.27 3.47
CA THR A 163 -15.55 -6.37 3.02
C THR A 163 -16.89 -6.57 3.74
N LYS A 164 -17.09 -7.71 4.41
CA LYS A 164 -18.28 -7.98 5.24
C LYS A 164 -18.28 -7.19 6.56
N ARG A 165 -17.15 -6.59 6.96
CA ARG A 165 -17.01 -5.84 8.20
C ARG A 165 -17.17 -4.34 7.96
N GLU A 166 -17.76 -3.64 8.93
CA GLU A 166 -17.87 -2.18 8.90
C GLU A 166 -16.55 -1.54 9.33
N VAL A 167 -15.73 -1.21 8.34
CA VAL A 167 -14.42 -0.56 8.50
C VAL A 167 -14.30 0.68 7.63
N ASN A 168 -13.35 1.56 7.92
CA ASN A 168 -13.24 2.87 7.25
C ASN A 168 -12.38 2.84 5.99
N GLY A 169 -11.57 1.81 5.80
CA GLY A 169 -10.68 1.64 4.65
C GLY A 169 -10.14 0.23 4.58
N PHE A 170 -9.29 -0.06 3.59
CA PHE A 170 -8.67 -1.37 3.42
C PHE A 170 -7.21 -1.20 3.03
N ALA A 171 -6.36 -2.02 3.62
CA ALA A 171 -4.97 -2.11 3.26
C ALA A 171 -4.69 -3.37 2.42
N ILE A 172 -3.72 -3.28 1.53
CA ILE A 172 -3.23 -4.37 0.69
C ILE A 172 -1.83 -4.72 1.19
N GLY A 173 -1.72 -5.87 1.86
CA GLY A 173 -0.49 -6.34 2.50
C GLY A 173 0.20 -7.47 1.74
N GLY A 174 1.43 -7.76 2.16
CA GLY A 174 2.20 -8.90 1.67
C GLY A 174 2.62 -8.81 0.20
N LEU A 175 2.85 -7.59 -0.31
CA LEU A 175 3.28 -7.30 -1.70
C LEU A 175 4.51 -6.36 -1.73
N SER A 176 5.45 -6.60 -0.84
CA SER A 176 6.73 -5.87 -0.77
C SER A 176 7.90 -6.78 -0.40
N GLY A 177 7.75 -8.08 -0.66
CA GLY A 177 8.58 -9.18 -0.10
C GLY A 177 9.59 -9.80 -1.05
N GLY A 178 9.69 -9.32 -2.30
CA GLY A 178 10.63 -9.83 -3.31
C GLY A 178 9.99 -10.61 -4.45
N GLU A 179 8.66 -10.54 -4.58
CA GLU A 179 7.91 -11.07 -5.72
C GLU A 179 8.29 -10.38 -7.04
N SER A 180 7.96 -11.05 -8.15
CA SER A 180 8.13 -10.45 -9.48
C SER A 180 7.19 -9.25 -9.63
N LYS A 181 7.60 -8.25 -10.42
CA LYS A 181 6.74 -7.10 -10.70
C LYS A 181 5.45 -7.49 -11.41
N ASP A 182 5.48 -8.58 -12.17
CA ASP A 182 4.31 -9.11 -12.89
C ASP A 182 3.28 -9.71 -11.93
N ASP A 183 3.73 -10.50 -10.94
CA ASP A 183 2.82 -11.03 -9.92
C ASP A 183 2.29 -9.92 -9.01
N PHE A 184 3.15 -8.96 -8.67
CA PHE A 184 2.82 -7.81 -7.82
C PHE A 184 1.60 -7.05 -8.36
N TRP A 185 1.63 -6.58 -9.61
CA TRP A 185 0.56 -5.71 -10.13
C TRP A 185 -0.75 -6.48 -10.29
N LYS A 186 -0.70 -7.78 -10.64
CA LYS A 186 -1.87 -8.65 -10.74
C LYS A 186 -2.57 -8.81 -9.39
N MET A 187 -1.81 -8.98 -8.31
CA MET A 187 -2.37 -9.07 -6.96
C MET A 187 -2.94 -7.74 -6.48
N VAL A 188 -2.30 -6.61 -6.83
CA VAL A 188 -2.86 -5.27 -6.54
C VAL A 188 -4.18 -5.10 -7.27
N HIS A 189 -4.22 -5.36 -8.58
CA HIS A 189 -5.41 -5.21 -9.42
C HIS A 189 -6.56 -6.10 -8.95
N LEU A 190 -6.29 -7.38 -8.64
CA LEU A 190 -7.28 -8.29 -8.05
C LEU A 190 -7.86 -7.73 -6.75
N SER A 191 -7.01 -7.19 -5.88
CA SER A 191 -7.47 -6.66 -4.59
C SER A 191 -8.34 -5.42 -4.81
N THR A 192 -7.91 -4.47 -5.64
CA THR A 192 -8.65 -3.22 -5.87
C THR A 192 -9.97 -3.42 -6.61
N ASP A 193 -10.10 -4.48 -7.41
CA ASP A 193 -11.34 -4.87 -8.07
C ASP A 193 -12.42 -5.39 -7.10
N ILE A 194 -12.01 -6.07 -6.04
CA ILE A 194 -12.92 -6.63 -5.03
C ILE A 194 -13.25 -5.59 -3.95
N LEU A 195 -12.28 -4.75 -3.59
CA LEU A 195 -12.43 -3.78 -2.51
C LEU A 195 -13.42 -2.65 -2.86
N PRO A 196 -14.26 -2.18 -1.91
CA PRO A 196 -15.30 -1.19 -2.18
C PRO A 196 -14.72 0.12 -2.74
N GLU A 197 -15.34 0.67 -3.77
CA GLU A 197 -14.89 1.91 -4.44
C GLU A 197 -15.07 3.15 -3.55
N GLN A 198 -15.98 3.11 -2.58
CA GLN A 198 -16.28 4.23 -1.70
C GLN A 198 -15.35 4.31 -0.48
N LYS A 199 -14.38 3.38 -0.35
CA LYS A 199 -13.47 3.31 0.79
C LYS A 199 -12.01 3.36 0.30
N PRO A 200 -11.13 4.08 1.03
CA PRO A 200 -9.73 4.22 0.66
C PRO A 200 -9.01 2.86 0.66
N ARG A 201 -8.15 2.67 -0.33
CA ARG A 201 -7.29 1.50 -0.51
C ARG A 201 -5.83 1.90 -0.28
N TYR A 202 -5.22 1.30 0.72
CA TYR A 202 -3.85 1.58 1.15
C TYR A 202 -2.91 0.46 0.74
N LEU A 203 -1.96 0.73 -0.15
CA LEU A 203 -0.94 -0.24 -0.54
C LEU A 203 0.34 -0.05 0.30
N MET A 204 0.69 -1.09 1.05
CA MET A 204 1.76 -1.02 2.05
C MET A 204 3.15 -1.29 1.45
N GLY A 205 4.11 -0.43 1.74
CA GLY A 205 5.54 -0.64 1.44
C GLY A 205 5.98 -0.32 0.01
N VAL A 206 5.19 0.46 -0.73
CA VAL A 206 5.45 0.84 -2.13
C VAL A 206 5.80 2.32 -2.25
N GLY A 207 6.92 2.64 -2.92
CA GLY A 207 7.42 4.03 -2.96
C GLY A 207 8.18 4.46 -4.20
N PHE A 208 8.37 3.59 -5.20
CA PHE A 208 8.99 3.99 -6.46
C PHE A 208 7.98 4.75 -7.33
N ALA A 209 8.44 5.80 -8.02
CA ALA A 209 7.55 6.70 -8.74
C ALA A 209 6.70 6.00 -9.82
N ALA A 210 7.28 5.06 -10.59
CA ALA A 210 6.53 4.25 -11.55
C ALA A 210 5.47 3.38 -10.87
N ASP A 211 5.83 2.72 -9.76
CA ASP A 211 4.89 1.89 -8.99
C ASP A 211 3.71 2.70 -8.49
N LEU A 212 3.95 3.92 -7.97
CA LEU A 212 2.90 4.81 -7.48
C LEU A 212 1.91 5.17 -8.60
N VAL A 213 2.40 5.56 -9.79
CA VAL A 213 1.55 5.92 -10.92
C VAL A 213 0.73 4.74 -11.41
N VAL A 214 1.36 3.57 -11.58
CA VAL A 214 0.68 2.34 -11.99
C VAL A 214 -0.36 1.92 -10.95
N CYS A 215 0.00 1.89 -9.66
CA CYS A 215 -0.93 1.48 -8.61
C CYS A 215 -2.10 2.46 -8.43
N CYS A 216 -1.90 3.76 -8.66
CA CYS A 216 -2.99 4.72 -8.75
C CYS A 216 -3.94 4.38 -9.91
N ALA A 217 -3.39 4.01 -11.09
CA ALA A 217 -4.20 3.57 -12.22
C ALA A 217 -4.97 2.27 -11.91
N LEU A 218 -4.38 1.38 -11.10
CA LEU A 218 -5.05 0.18 -10.58
C LEU A 218 -6.05 0.47 -9.45
N GLY A 219 -6.18 1.71 -8.99
CA GLY A 219 -7.21 2.13 -8.02
C GLY A 219 -6.76 2.17 -6.56
N VAL A 220 -5.46 2.34 -6.29
CA VAL A 220 -4.90 2.56 -4.95
C VAL A 220 -4.86 4.05 -4.59
N ASP A 221 -5.22 4.37 -3.34
CA ASP A 221 -5.37 5.75 -2.85
C ASP A 221 -4.25 6.21 -1.90
N MET A 222 -3.66 5.27 -1.15
CA MET A 222 -2.66 5.57 -0.11
C MET A 222 -1.42 4.69 -0.25
N PHE A 223 -0.27 5.23 0.13
CA PHE A 223 1.03 4.56 0.04
C PHE A 223 1.94 4.97 1.20
N ASP A 224 2.82 4.06 1.60
CA ASP A 224 3.92 4.33 2.51
C ASP A 224 5.21 3.65 2.01
N CYS A 225 6.37 4.23 2.31
CA CYS A 225 7.62 3.57 2.01
C CYS A 225 8.78 4.11 2.83
N VAL A 226 9.67 3.21 3.27
CA VAL A 226 10.95 3.56 3.91
C VAL A 226 12.02 4.00 2.91
N PHE A 227 11.75 3.94 1.60
CA PHE A 227 12.72 4.26 0.54
C PHE A 227 13.52 5.56 0.78
N PRO A 228 12.91 6.73 1.04
CA PRO A 228 13.67 7.97 1.21
C PRO A 228 14.65 7.92 2.39
N THR A 229 14.22 7.40 3.54
CA THR A 229 15.04 7.33 4.76
C THR A 229 16.10 6.24 4.65
N ARG A 230 15.78 5.09 4.04
CA ARG A 230 16.72 4.00 3.80
C ARG A 230 17.82 4.41 2.83
N THR A 231 17.46 5.05 1.71
CA THR A 231 18.40 5.53 0.70
C THR A 231 19.35 6.59 1.25
N ALA A 232 18.86 7.47 2.14
CA ALA A 232 19.69 8.45 2.84
C ALA A 232 20.80 7.80 3.69
N ARG A 233 20.50 6.70 4.38
CA ARG A 233 21.49 5.96 5.19
C ARG A 233 22.60 5.33 4.36
N PHE A 234 22.35 5.05 3.07
CA PHE A 234 23.37 4.57 2.15
C PHE A 234 24.21 5.69 1.52
N GLY A 235 23.96 6.94 1.91
CA GLY A 235 24.63 8.13 1.39
C GLY A 235 24.12 8.59 0.03
N CYS A 236 22.88 8.23 -0.29
CA CYS A 236 22.25 8.56 -1.56
C CYS A 236 21.17 9.63 -1.36
N ALA A 237 21.24 10.68 -2.18
CA ALA A 237 20.23 11.73 -2.23
C ALA A 237 19.29 11.54 -3.42
N LEU A 238 17.98 11.71 -3.21
CA LEU A 238 16.99 11.60 -4.28
C LEU A 238 16.94 12.90 -5.11
N VAL A 239 16.86 12.76 -6.44
CA VAL A 239 16.75 13.85 -7.42
C VAL A 239 15.84 13.43 -8.59
N ASN A 240 15.41 14.37 -9.42
CA ASN A 240 14.50 14.07 -10.55
C ASN A 240 15.07 13.03 -11.53
N THR A 241 16.39 13.04 -11.71
CA THR A 241 17.12 12.11 -12.60
C THR A 241 17.49 10.79 -11.92
N GLY A 242 16.96 10.52 -10.72
CA GLY A 242 17.19 9.29 -9.97
C GLY A 242 17.84 9.54 -8.61
N GLN A 243 19.08 9.09 -8.43
CA GLN A 243 19.77 9.13 -7.14
C GLN A 243 21.22 9.58 -7.30
N LEU A 244 21.66 10.51 -6.45
CA LEU A 244 23.05 10.92 -6.35
C LEU A 244 23.72 10.14 -5.22
N ASN A 245 24.67 9.28 -5.56
CA ASN A 245 25.51 8.61 -4.56
C ASN A 245 26.63 9.56 -4.13
N LEU A 246 26.41 10.30 -3.05
CA LEU A 246 27.32 11.34 -2.57
C LEU A 246 28.64 10.78 -2.02
N LYS A 247 28.84 9.47 -1.98
CA LYS A 247 30.14 8.84 -1.69
C LYS A 247 31.10 8.87 -2.88
N ARG A 248 30.61 9.17 -4.09
CA ARG A 248 31.43 9.23 -5.30
C ARG A 248 32.36 10.45 -5.27
N LYS A 249 33.63 10.24 -5.64
CA LYS A 249 34.67 11.28 -5.67
C LYS A 249 34.33 12.49 -6.54
N MET A 250 33.48 12.32 -7.56
CA MET A 250 33.04 13.42 -8.44
C MET A 250 32.39 14.58 -7.67
N TYR A 251 31.81 14.32 -6.49
CA TYR A 251 31.14 15.35 -5.69
C TYR A 251 32.08 16.09 -4.74
N MET A 252 33.37 15.73 -4.65
CA MET A 252 34.33 16.29 -3.69
C MET A 252 34.55 17.81 -3.84
N GLN A 253 34.43 18.33 -5.05
CA GLN A 253 34.59 19.76 -5.38
C GLN A 253 33.31 20.36 -5.97
N ASP A 254 32.19 19.69 -5.76
CA ASP A 254 30.89 20.12 -6.28
C ASP A 254 30.19 21.00 -5.24
N PHE A 255 30.35 22.32 -5.38
CA PHE A 255 29.82 23.31 -4.43
C PHE A 255 28.35 23.66 -4.66
N GLU A 256 27.67 23.00 -5.60
CA GLU A 256 26.24 23.15 -5.81
C GLU A 256 25.44 22.41 -4.73
N PRO A 257 24.18 22.83 -4.44
CA PRO A 257 23.27 22.06 -3.59
C PRO A 257 22.88 20.74 -4.27
N ILE A 258 22.22 19.84 -3.52
CA ILE A 258 21.72 18.58 -4.09
C ILE A 258 20.74 18.84 -5.24
N ASP A 259 19.82 19.78 -5.04
CA ASP A 259 18.83 20.24 -6.02
C ASP A 259 18.57 21.74 -5.79
N SER A 260 18.82 22.57 -6.79
CA SER A 260 18.63 24.04 -6.73
C SER A 260 17.18 24.45 -6.59
N ASP A 261 16.23 23.61 -7.03
CA ASP A 261 14.80 23.87 -6.93
C ASP A 261 14.20 23.34 -5.60
N CYS A 262 15.03 22.78 -4.72
CA CYS A 262 14.58 22.17 -3.47
C CYS A 262 14.61 23.18 -2.31
N GLY A 263 13.43 23.49 -1.76
CA GLY A 263 13.28 24.43 -0.65
C GLY A 263 13.65 23.90 0.73
N CYS A 264 14.21 22.67 0.84
CA CYS A 264 14.51 22.03 2.12
C CYS A 264 15.69 22.70 2.84
N SER A 265 15.79 22.48 4.15
CA SER A 265 16.88 23.05 4.96
C SER A 265 18.26 22.55 4.54
N THR A 266 18.36 21.31 4.03
CA THR A 266 19.62 20.74 3.57
C THR A 266 20.14 21.44 2.31
N CYS A 267 19.32 21.55 1.26
CA CYS A 267 19.69 22.21 0.00
C CYS A 267 19.97 23.71 0.16
N LYS A 268 19.33 24.37 1.15
CA LYS A 268 19.58 25.79 1.44
C LYS A 268 20.90 26.08 2.15
N ARG A 269 21.52 25.10 2.79
CA ARG A 269 22.66 25.31 3.70
C ARG A 269 23.93 24.55 3.32
N TYR A 270 23.80 23.43 2.62
CA TYR A 270 24.92 22.51 2.40
C TYR A 270 25.12 22.22 0.92
N THR A 271 26.39 22.12 0.55
CA THR A 271 26.84 21.76 -0.79
C THR A 271 27.01 20.25 -0.93
N LYS A 272 27.02 19.73 -2.16
CA LYS A 272 27.35 18.32 -2.43
C LYS A 272 28.76 17.96 -1.94
N ALA A 273 29.73 18.86 -2.04
CA ALA A 273 31.08 18.71 -1.51
C ALA A 273 31.12 18.53 0.01
N TYR A 274 30.38 19.36 0.75
CA TYR A 274 30.28 19.20 2.20
C TYR A 274 29.61 17.88 2.58
N LEU A 275 28.51 17.55 1.91
CA LEU A 275 27.80 16.29 2.16
C LEU A 275 28.69 15.08 1.83
N HIS A 276 29.46 15.13 0.75
CA HIS A 276 30.44 14.10 0.38
C HIS A 276 31.45 13.85 1.50
N SER A 277 31.97 14.91 2.15
CA SER A 277 32.97 14.75 3.21
C SER A 277 32.42 14.12 4.49
N ILE A 278 31.13 14.30 4.78
CA ILE A 278 30.53 13.82 6.04
C ILE A 278 29.73 12.53 5.90
N VAL A 279 29.24 12.18 4.70
CA VAL A 279 28.25 11.10 4.52
C VAL A 279 28.76 9.71 4.90
N THR A 280 30.08 9.49 4.87
CA THR A 280 30.73 8.25 5.34
C THR A 280 31.46 8.40 6.66
N ALA A 281 31.58 9.62 7.18
CA ALA A 281 32.37 9.91 8.37
C ALA A 281 31.50 10.15 9.61
N GLU A 282 30.32 10.76 9.43
CA GLU A 282 29.50 11.28 10.51
C GLU A 282 28.03 10.87 10.37
N THR A 283 27.39 10.57 11.50
CA THR A 283 25.95 10.25 11.51
C THR A 283 25.10 11.44 11.07
N VAL A 284 25.55 12.68 11.27
CA VAL A 284 24.82 13.87 10.80
C VAL A 284 24.61 13.87 9.28
N GLY A 285 25.49 13.22 8.52
CA GLY A 285 25.34 13.06 7.08
C GLY A 285 24.02 12.34 6.73
N CYS A 286 23.69 11.25 7.43
CA CYS A 286 22.44 10.52 7.16
C CYS A 286 21.20 11.32 7.59
N HIS A 287 21.29 12.16 8.62
CA HIS A 287 20.21 13.04 9.05
C HIS A 287 19.91 14.11 7.99
N LEU A 288 20.95 14.78 7.48
CA LEU A 288 20.81 15.82 6.46
C LEU A 288 20.25 15.25 5.15
N LEU A 289 20.70 14.07 4.74
CA LEU A 289 20.17 13.39 3.57
C LEU A 289 18.74 12.88 3.80
N THR A 290 18.40 12.48 5.02
CA THR A 290 17.02 12.08 5.35
C THR A 290 16.08 13.28 5.26
N VAL A 291 16.46 14.44 5.79
CA VAL A 291 15.70 15.67 5.65
C VAL A 291 15.50 16.03 4.17
N HIS A 292 16.56 15.95 3.36
CA HIS A 292 16.44 16.17 1.91
C HIS A 292 15.53 15.14 1.25
N ASN A 293 15.75 13.84 1.46
CA ASN A 293 15.01 12.77 0.78
C ASN A 293 13.53 12.75 1.19
N VAL A 294 13.22 13.01 2.46
CA VAL A 294 11.83 13.13 2.93
C VAL A 294 11.20 14.41 2.37
N ALA A 295 11.91 15.55 2.36
CA ALA A 295 11.39 16.77 1.76
C ALA A 295 11.19 16.63 0.24
N TYR A 296 12.08 15.90 -0.44
CA TYR A 296 11.97 15.55 -1.85
C TYR A 296 10.78 14.62 -2.08
N GLN A 297 10.67 13.53 -1.32
CA GLN A 297 9.54 12.60 -1.42
C GLN A 297 8.22 13.33 -1.12
N ALA A 298 8.15 14.13 -0.06
CA ALA A 298 6.95 14.87 0.32
C ALA A 298 6.62 15.97 -0.69
N SER A 299 7.58 16.82 -1.08
CA SER A 299 7.31 18.03 -1.88
C SER A 299 7.34 17.80 -3.39
N LYS A 300 8.20 16.92 -3.89
CA LYS A 300 8.39 16.68 -5.33
C LYS A 300 7.67 15.41 -5.78
N ILE A 301 7.74 14.32 -5.03
CA ILE A 301 7.02 13.09 -5.38
C ILE A 301 5.57 13.18 -4.89
N LEU A 302 5.25 12.95 -3.62
CA LEU A 302 3.88 12.96 -3.11
C LEU A 302 3.10 14.23 -3.49
N LEU A 303 3.57 15.43 -3.12
CA LEU A 303 2.76 16.63 -3.34
C LEU A 303 2.68 17.11 -4.79
N ARG A 304 3.63 16.80 -5.69
CA ARG A 304 3.47 17.17 -7.12
C ARG A 304 2.95 16.01 -7.93
N LEU A 305 3.49 14.80 -7.77
CA LEU A 305 3.01 13.61 -8.47
C LEU A 305 1.58 13.28 -8.06
N MET A 306 1.28 13.10 -6.76
CA MET A 306 -0.09 12.75 -6.34
C MET A 306 -1.06 13.91 -6.60
N LYS A 307 -0.62 15.17 -6.50
CA LYS A 307 -1.46 16.32 -6.89
C LYS A 307 -1.71 16.36 -8.39
N SER A 308 -0.71 16.10 -9.22
CA SER A 308 -0.88 16.06 -10.68
C SER A 308 -1.76 14.88 -11.10
N ILE A 309 -1.61 13.72 -10.45
CA ILE A 309 -2.50 12.58 -10.58
C ILE A 309 -3.93 13.00 -10.21
N GLN A 310 -4.13 13.59 -9.03
CA GLN A 310 -5.45 14.03 -8.61
C GLN A 310 -6.06 15.09 -9.55
N GLU A 311 -5.28 16.05 -10.01
CA GLU A 311 -5.71 17.09 -10.94
C GLU A 311 -6.05 16.53 -12.33
N SER A 312 -5.23 15.61 -12.85
CA SER A 312 -5.51 14.94 -14.13
C SER A 312 -6.75 14.06 -14.04
N ILE A 313 -6.97 13.33 -12.93
CA ILE A 313 -8.21 12.60 -12.68
C ILE A 313 -9.42 13.57 -12.65
N LYS A 314 -9.31 14.69 -11.94
CA LYS A 314 -10.38 15.72 -11.89
C LYS A 314 -10.67 16.33 -13.27
N LYS A 315 -9.67 16.45 -14.13
CA LYS A 315 -9.79 16.97 -15.50
C LYS A 315 -10.17 15.91 -16.54
N GLN A 316 -10.23 14.63 -16.15
CA GLN A 316 -10.43 13.50 -17.07
C GLN A 316 -9.29 13.36 -18.10
N GLU A 317 -8.06 13.68 -17.70
CA GLU A 317 -6.82 13.63 -18.52
C GLU A 317 -5.78 12.67 -17.91
N PHE A 318 -6.22 11.71 -17.09
CA PHE A 318 -5.32 10.81 -16.37
C PHE A 318 -4.52 9.86 -17.30
N PRO A 319 -5.12 9.24 -18.34
CA PRO A 319 -4.36 8.43 -19.29
C PRO A 319 -3.21 9.20 -19.97
N GLU A 320 -3.47 10.44 -20.40
CA GLU A 320 -2.48 11.31 -21.04
C GLU A 320 -1.38 11.70 -20.06
N PHE A 321 -1.75 11.95 -18.80
CA PHE A 321 -0.79 12.19 -17.73
C PHE A 321 0.16 10.99 -17.54
N VAL A 322 -0.39 9.77 -17.49
CA VAL A 322 0.41 8.54 -17.34
C VAL A 322 1.35 8.35 -18.52
N GLN A 323 0.86 8.50 -19.76
CA GLN A 323 1.67 8.41 -20.97
C GLN A 323 2.86 9.38 -20.93
N LYS A 324 2.59 10.66 -20.66
CA LYS A 324 3.63 11.69 -20.56
C LYS A 324 4.61 11.41 -19.43
N PHE A 325 4.13 10.92 -18.29
CA PHE A 325 4.98 10.55 -17.17
C PHE A 325 5.94 9.41 -17.55
N MET A 326 5.44 8.37 -18.22
CA MET A 326 6.25 7.24 -18.66
C MET A 326 7.27 7.65 -19.74
N GLU A 327 6.92 8.54 -20.66
CA GLU A 327 7.86 9.09 -21.66
C GLU A 327 9.01 9.87 -21.01
N VAL A 328 8.73 10.64 -19.95
CA VAL A 328 9.78 11.38 -19.22
C VAL A 328 10.67 10.41 -18.42
N LEU A 329 10.08 9.36 -17.85
CA LEU A 329 10.82 8.38 -17.05
C LEU A 329 11.65 7.42 -17.91
N TYR A 330 11.17 7.09 -19.12
CA TYR A 330 11.81 6.22 -20.10
C TYR A 330 11.94 6.95 -21.45
N PRO A 331 12.91 7.86 -21.61
CA PRO A 331 13.06 8.67 -22.83
C PRO A 331 13.34 7.85 -24.10
N ASP A 332 13.87 6.64 -23.94
CA ASP A 332 14.11 5.69 -25.04
C ASP A 332 12.88 4.84 -25.40
N LYS A 333 11.74 5.10 -24.75
CA LYS A 333 10.46 4.38 -24.87
C LYS A 333 10.56 2.88 -24.61
N LYS A 334 11.61 2.43 -23.92
CA LYS A 334 11.76 1.03 -23.51
C LYS A 334 11.10 0.83 -22.15
N TYR A 335 9.78 0.73 -22.18
CA TYR A 335 9.02 0.50 -20.96
C TYR A 335 9.20 -0.95 -20.47
N PRO A 336 9.37 -1.18 -19.16
CA PRO A 336 9.29 -2.51 -18.58
C PRO A 336 7.94 -3.18 -18.91
N GLN A 337 7.98 -4.45 -19.31
CA GLN A 337 6.77 -5.17 -19.75
C GLN A 337 5.62 -5.14 -18.74
N TRP A 338 5.94 -5.29 -17.44
CA TRP A 338 4.92 -5.24 -16.38
C TRP A 338 4.17 -3.90 -16.32
N ILE A 339 4.81 -2.78 -16.71
CA ILE A 339 4.16 -1.47 -16.77
C ILE A 339 3.18 -1.44 -17.94
N VAL A 340 3.61 -1.94 -19.10
CA VAL A 340 2.76 -2.02 -20.30
C VAL A 340 1.53 -2.88 -20.02
N ASP A 341 1.73 -4.08 -19.47
CA ASP A 341 0.66 -5.04 -19.20
C ASP A 341 -0.33 -4.53 -18.14
N SER A 342 0.19 -3.93 -17.06
CA SER A 342 -0.66 -3.38 -15.98
C SER A 342 -1.46 -2.16 -16.39
N LEU A 343 -0.91 -1.28 -17.23
CA LEU A 343 -1.64 -0.12 -17.73
C LEU A 343 -2.65 -0.53 -18.81
N ALA A 344 -2.30 -1.48 -19.67
CA ALA A 344 -3.22 -2.05 -20.65
C ALA A 344 -4.44 -2.71 -19.97
N SER A 345 -4.27 -3.35 -18.81
CA SER A 345 -5.38 -3.95 -18.06
C SER A 345 -6.43 -2.93 -17.59
N VAL A 346 -6.08 -1.64 -17.55
CA VAL A 346 -6.98 -0.54 -17.20
C VAL A 346 -7.21 0.42 -18.38
N ASN A 347 -7.00 -0.04 -19.61
CA ASN A 347 -7.20 0.69 -20.86
C ASN A 347 -6.33 1.95 -21.02
N ILE A 348 -5.10 1.92 -20.48
CA ILE A 348 -4.09 2.95 -20.72
C ILE A 348 -2.99 2.35 -21.59
N GLU A 349 -3.00 2.67 -22.87
CA GLU A 349 -1.98 2.22 -23.81
C GLU A 349 -0.79 3.19 -23.81
N LEU A 350 0.44 2.67 -23.84
CA LEU A 350 1.66 3.46 -24.00
C LEU A 350 2.08 3.47 -25.47
N ASN A 351 2.50 4.63 -25.96
CA ASN A 351 3.05 4.77 -27.30
C ASN A 351 4.45 4.13 -27.33
N LEU A 352 4.55 2.92 -27.90
CA LEU A 352 5.79 2.16 -28.08
C LEU A 352 6.72 2.79 -29.14
#